data_AF-A0A438ECT4-F1
#
_entry.id   AF-A0A438ECT4-F1
#
_cell.length_a   1.000
_cell.length_b   1.000
_cell.length_c   1.000
_cell.angle_alpha   90.00
_cell.angle_beta   90.00
_cell.angle_gamma   90.00
#
_symmetry.space_group_name_H-M   'P 1'
#
loop_
_entity.id
_entity.type
_entity.pdbx_description
1 polymer ?
#
loop_
_entity_poly.entity_id
_entity_poly.type
_entity_poly.pdbx_seq_one_letter_code
_entity_poly.pdbx_strand_id
1 'polypeptide(L)'
;MRSETIGFQDYPFISKGQAYNDSSRFPGHREVFLYINDYATTFGLTKLVRFETNVVYAGLVNGKWRVRSRMENGVIADETFYVVVVCNGHNTKPRTAEILGIDAWSGNDLDIFMDITQVAKEVHIASRSAKVGVLGNMSSYDNLKLHPMYHFPFLDTNDIITMEDNCVGPLYKHTFPPALVAWLSFIGLPLMGIGFILYEFQSKWIAGVLSSRIGLPSEEEMMRDVEA
;
A
#
# COMPACT_ATOMS: atom_id res chain seq x y z
N MET A 1 -4.25 0.78 14.67
CA MET A 1 -5.48 1.54 14.32
C MET A 1 -6.58 1.11 15.28
N ARG A 2 -7.51 1.99 15.67
CA ARG A 2 -8.59 1.59 16.58
C ARG A 2 -9.68 0.83 15.82
N SER A 3 -10.32 -0.16 16.43
CA SER A 3 -11.35 -0.99 15.76
C SER A 3 -12.46 -0.16 15.13
N GLU A 4 -12.88 0.92 15.78
CA GLU A 4 -13.94 1.84 15.30
C GLU A 4 -13.56 2.60 14.02
N THR A 5 -12.28 2.56 13.62
CA THR A 5 -11.73 3.26 12.43
C THR A 5 -11.27 2.31 11.33
N ILE A 6 -11.42 1.00 11.51
CA ILE A 6 -10.96 -0.04 10.57
C ILE A 6 -12.11 -0.52 9.66
N GLY A 7 -13.37 -0.34 10.06
CA GLY A 7 -14.52 -0.80 9.30
C GLY A 7 -14.86 0.06 8.08
N PHE A 8 -15.34 -0.56 7.02
CA PHE A 8 -16.10 0.11 5.95
C PHE A 8 -17.44 0.63 6.49
N GLN A 9 -17.97 1.68 5.86
CA GLN A 9 -19.21 2.34 6.30
C GLN A 9 -20.42 1.38 6.29
N ASP A 10 -20.48 0.48 5.32
CA ASP A 10 -21.53 -0.52 5.13
C ASP A 10 -21.18 -1.90 5.70
N TYR A 11 -19.96 -2.05 6.21
CA TYR A 11 -19.47 -3.30 6.80
C TYR A 11 -18.60 -3.01 8.02
N PRO A 12 -19.20 -2.60 9.15
CA PRO A 12 -18.47 -2.17 10.32
C PRO A 12 -17.62 -3.32 10.88
N PHE A 13 -16.46 -2.97 11.45
CA PHE A 13 -15.58 -3.91 12.16
C PHE A 13 -16.23 -4.25 13.51
N ILE A 14 -17.14 -5.23 13.52
CA ILE A 14 -17.88 -5.68 14.71
C ILE A 14 -17.46 -7.12 15.07
N SER A 15 -17.34 -7.37 16.37
CA SER A 15 -17.15 -8.69 16.96
C SER A 15 -18.25 -9.69 16.57
N LYS A 16 -18.04 -10.47 15.52
CA LYS A 16 -18.95 -11.57 15.16
C LYS A 16 -18.59 -12.86 15.93
N GLY A 17 -19.18 -13.04 17.11
CA GLY A 17 -19.28 -14.33 17.81
C GLY A 17 -17.96 -14.94 18.31
N GLN A 18 -18.03 -16.12 18.96
CA GLN A 18 -16.95 -16.77 19.73
C GLN A 18 -15.63 -17.07 18.98
N ALA A 19 -15.56 -16.86 17.65
CA ALA A 19 -14.31 -16.93 16.88
C ALA A 19 -13.46 -15.64 16.97
N TYR A 20 -14.09 -14.54 17.39
CA TYR A 20 -13.49 -13.23 17.64
C TYR A 20 -13.68 -12.88 19.13
N ASN A 21 -12.70 -13.19 19.97
CA ASN A 21 -12.71 -12.69 21.35
C ASN A 21 -12.25 -11.22 21.36
N ASP A 22 -13.19 -10.34 20.98
CA ASP A 22 -12.96 -8.96 20.58
C ASP A 22 -13.47 -7.99 21.66
N SER A 23 -12.56 -7.65 22.58
CA SER A 23 -12.68 -6.48 23.45
C SER A 23 -11.51 -5.50 23.25
N SER A 24 -10.59 -5.79 22.33
CA SER A 24 -9.40 -4.96 22.15
C SER A 24 -9.73 -3.79 21.23
N ARG A 25 -9.67 -2.57 21.79
CA ARG A 25 -9.69 -1.32 21.01
C ARG A 25 -8.60 -1.26 19.93
N PHE A 26 -7.58 -2.12 20.00
CA PHE A 26 -6.51 -2.22 19.02
C PHE A 26 -6.37 -3.68 18.55
N PRO A 27 -7.05 -4.07 17.47
CA PRO A 27 -6.94 -5.43 16.94
C PRO A 27 -5.52 -5.71 16.43
N GLY A 28 -5.10 -6.97 16.51
CA GLY A 28 -3.88 -7.44 15.88
C GLY A 28 -4.07 -7.62 14.37
N HIS A 29 -2.97 -7.94 13.68
CA HIS A 29 -3.00 -8.16 12.22
C HIS A 29 -3.89 -9.35 11.83
N ARG A 30 -4.04 -10.35 12.73
CA ARG A 30 -4.87 -11.54 12.49
C ARG A 30 -6.35 -11.17 12.44
N GLU A 31 -6.83 -10.36 13.37
CA GLU A 31 -8.23 -9.93 13.40
C GLU A 31 -8.56 -9.06 12.18
N VAL A 32 -7.65 -8.18 11.78
CA VAL A 32 -7.82 -7.37 10.55
C VAL A 32 -7.85 -8.26 9.31
N PHE A 33 -6.98 -9.28 9.21
CA PHE A 33 -7.00 -10.24 8.11
C PHE A 33 -8.34 -11.00 8.03
N LEU A 34 -8.83 -11.50 9.16
CA LEU A 34 -10.09 -12.24 9.20
C LEU A 34 -11.28 -11.35 8.78
N TYR A 35 -11.29 -10.07 9.18
CA TYR A 35 -12.30 -9.10 8.78
C TYR A 35 -12.30 -8.86 7.26
N ILE A 36 -11.12 -8.65 6.65
CA ILE A 36 -10.99 -8.46 5.20
C ILE A 36 -11.46 -9.72 4.46
N ASN A 37 -11.11 -10.90 4.97
CA ASN A 37 -11.54 -12.17 4.38
C ASN A 37 -13.06 -12.38 4.49
N ASP A 38 -13.68 -12.03 5.62
CA ASP A 38 -15.13 -12.08 5.81
C ASP A 38 -15.85 -11.11 4.85
N TYR A 39 -15.33 -9.88 4.72
CA TYR A 39 -15.83 -8.89 3.76
C TYR A 39 -15.77 -9.42 2.32
N ALA A 40 -14.60 -9.87 1.87
CA ALA A 40 -14.40 -10.37 0.50
C ALA A 40 -15.28 -11.60 0.20
N THR A 41 -15.49 -12.47 1.18
CA THR A 41 -16.37 -13.64 1.05
C THR A 41 -17.84 -13.22 1.01
N THR A 42 -18.28 -12.34 1.91
CA THR A 42 -19.66 -11.86 2.01
C THR A 42 -20.13 -11.24 0.70
N PHE A 43 -19.29 -10.42 0.08
CA PHE A 43 -19.61 -9.73 -1.18
C PHE A 43 -19.16 -10.50 -2.43
N GLY A 44 -18.66 -11.73 -2.28
CA GLY A 44 -18.28 -12.59 -3.40
C GLY A 44 -17.07 -12.09 -4.22
N LEU A 45 -16.28 -11.17 -3.67
CA LEU A 45 -15.13 -10.54 -4.34
C LEU A 45 -14.02 -11.53 -4.65
N THR A 46 -13.89 -12.58 -3.85
CA THR A 46 -12.88 -13.64 -4.05
C THR A 46 -13.00 -14.31 -5.42
N LYS A 47 -14.20 -14.32 -6.03
CA LYS A 47 -14.46 -14.87 -7.37
C LYS A 47 -13.96 -13.98 -8.50
N LEU A 48 -13.71 -12.70 -8.21
CA LEU A 48 -13.24 -11.70 -9.18
C LEU A 48 -11.72 -11.54 -9.15
N VAL A 49 -11.05 -12.08 -8.12
CA VAL A 49 -9.60 -11.94 -7.91
C VAL A 49 -8.87 -13.16 -8.48
N ARG A 50 -7.86 -12.90 -9.31
CA ARG A 50 -6.85 -13.90 -9.69
C ARG A 50 -5.71 -13.84 -8.68
N PHE A 51 -5.73 -14.76 -7.70
CA PHE A 51 -4.62 -14.92 -6.77
C PHE A 51 -3.38 -15.48 -7.48
N GLU A 52 -2.22 -15.43 -6.83
CA GLU A 52 -0.94 -15.98 -7.35
C GLU A 52 -0.58 -15.45 -8.75
N THR A 53 -1.03 -14.23 -9.05
CA THR A 53 -0.89 -13.59 -10.35
C THR A 53 -0.21 -12.25 -10.17
N ASN A 54 1.05 -12.15 -10.61
CA ASN A 54 1.84 -10.94 -10.47
C ASN A 54 1.75 -10.10 -11.77
N VAL A 55 1.31 -8.85 -11.68
CA VAL A 55 1.34 -7.92 -12.81
C VAL A 55 2.78 -7.44 -13.02
N VAL A 56 3.35 -7.79 -14.17
CA VAL A 56 4.75 -7.47 -14.53
C VAL A 56 4.87 -6.31 -15.50
N TYR A 57 3.78 -5.93 -16.18
CA TYR A 57 3.71 -4.76 -17.05
C TYR A 57 2.27 -4.26 -17.17
N ALA A 58 2.09 -2.95 -17.24
CA ALA A 58 0.85 -2.23 -17.54
C ALA A 58 1.23 -0.94 -18.26
N GLY A 59 0.86 -0.79 -19.53
CA GLY A 59 1.16 0.41 -20.32
C GLY A 59 0.18 0.65 -21.46
N LEU A 60 0.11 1.89 -21.93
CA LEU A 60 -0.82 2.28 -23.00
C LEU A 60 -0.31 1.83 -24.37
N VAL A 61 -1.10 1.02 -25.08
CA VAL A 61 -0.80 0.53 -26.42
C VAL A 61 -2.07 0.67 -27.27
N ASN A 62 -1.99 1.47 -28.34
CA ASN A 62 -3.12 1.71 -29.27
C ASN A 62 -4.40 2.19 -28.56
N GLY A 63 -4.28 3.07 -27.56
CA GLY A 63 -5.41 3.65 -26.83
C GLY A 63 -6.08 2.69 -25.83
N LYS A 64 -5.45 1.56 -25.49
CA LYS A 64 -5.89 0.65 -24.43
C LYS A 64 -4.71 0.30 -23.52
N TRP A 65 -5.00 -0.06 -22.27
CA TRP A 65 -4.01 -0.57 -21.35
C TRP A 65 -3.71 -2.02 -21.66
N ARG A 66 -2.47 -2.30 -22.08
CA ARG A 66 -1.95 -3.66 -22.16
C ARG A 66 -1.41 -4.04 -20.79
N VAL A 67 -1.94 -5.09 -20.18
CA VAL A 67 -1.52 -5.61 -18.88
C VAL A 67 -0.98 -7.02 -19.07
N ARG A 68 0.29 -7.21 -18.70
CA ARG A 68 0.95 -8.52 -18.68
C ARG A 68 1.06 -8.99 -17.24
N SER A 69 0.58 -10.20 -16.99
CA SER A 69 0.70 -10.85 -15.70
C SER A 69 1.39 -12.21 -15.81
N ARG A 70 2.06 -12.61 -14.73
CA ARG A 70 2.76 -13.89 -14.59
C ARG A 70 2.16 -14.64 -13.41
N MET A 71 1.61 -15.82 -13.69
CA MET A 71 1.15 -16.76 -12.68
C MET A 71 2.32 -17.47 -12.00
N GLU A 72 2.12 -18.04 -10.82
CA GLU A 72 3.16 -18.77 -10.09
C GLU A 72 3.75 -19.95 -10.88
N ASN A 73 2.91 -20.64 -11.66
CA ASN A 73 3.34 -21.71 -12.57
C ASN A 73 4.14 -21.22 -13.79
N GLY A 74 4.44 -19.92 -13.88
CA GLY A 74 5.21 -19.29 -14.95
C GLY A 74 4.38 -18.88 -16.17
N VAL A 75 3.09 -19.21 -16.23
CA VAL A 75 2.23 -18.84 -17.36
C VAL A 75 2.08 -17.32 -17.43
N ILE A 76 2.25 -16.77 -18.63
CA ILE A 76 2.11 -15.34 -18.90
C ILE A 76 0.76 -15.11 -19.58
N ALA A 77 -0.05 -14.23 -18.99
CA ALA A 77 -1.25 -13.69 -19.63
C ALA A 77 -0.98 -12.25 -20.10
N ASP A 78 -1.46 -11.92 -21.29
CA ASP A 78 -1.29 -10.61 -21.92
C ASP A 78 -2.65 -10.13 -22.42
N GLU A 79 -3.22 -9.14 -21.73
CA GLU A 79 -4.63 -8.75 -21.86
C GLU A 79 -4.74 -7.23 -22.07
N THR A 80 -5.85 -6.79 -22.68
CA THR A 80 -6.11 -5.36 -22.89
C THR A 80 -7.33 -4.88 -22.12
N PHE A 81 -7.21 -3.74 -21.46
CA PHE A 81 -8.25 -3.10 -20.66
C PHE A 81 -8.47 -1.66 -21.12
N TYR A 82 -9.68 -1.14 -20.95
CA TYR A 82 -9.95 0.28 -21.19
C TYR A 82 -9.48 1.14 -20.02
N VAL A 83 -9.52 0.57 -18.81
CA VAL A 83 -9.24 1.27 -17.55
C VAL A 83 -8.39 0.38 -16.66
N VAL A 84 -7.44 0.99 -15.98
CA VAL A 84 -6.62 0.37 -14.93
C VAL A 84 -6.77 1.18 -13.64
N VAL A 85 -6.97 0.47 -12.53
CA VAL A 85 -6.95 1.05 -11.18
C VAL A 85 -5.81 0.41 -10.41
N VAL A 86 -4.85 1.21 -9.95
CA VAL A 86 -3.65 0.74 -9.26
C VAL A 86 -3.86 0.74 -7.75
N CYS A 87 -3.79 -0.45 -7.14
CA CYS A 87 -4.06 -0.69 -5.71
C CYS A 87 -2.96 -1.55 -5.02
N ASN A 88 -1.72 -1.54 -5.52
CA ASN A 88 -0.66 -2.47 -5.07
C ASN A 88 0.01 -2.08 -3.74
N GLY A 89 -0.42 -0.98 -3.12
CA GLY A 89 0.16 -0.43 -1.89
C GLY A 89 1.60 0.06 -2.06
N HIS A 90 2.17 0.56 -0.95
CA HIS A 90 3.49 1.18 -0.93
C HIS A 90 4.38 0.73 0.24
N ASN A 91 3.95 -0.26 1.05
CA ASN A 91 4.64 -0.69 2.27
C ASN A 91 5.63 -1.85 2.06
N THR A 92 6.14 -2.05 0.85
CA THR A 92 6.96 -3.21 0.48
C THR A 92 8.41 -2.86 0.15
N LYS A 93 8.72 -1.62 -0.29
CA LYS A 93 10.09 -1.16 -0.52
C LYS A 93 10.51 -0.10 0.53
N PRO A 94 11.58 -0.36 1.30
CA PRO A 94 12.15 0.64 2.21
C PRO A 94 12.98 1.70 1.45
N ARG A 95 12.91 2.98 1.85
CA ARG A 95 13.83 4.06 1.39
C ARG A 95 15.07 4.17 2.26
N THR A 96 16.20 3.62 1.84
CA THR A 96 17.46 3.66 2.62
C THR A 96 17.97 5.07 2.87
N ALA A 97 18.34 5.35 4.12
CA ALA A 97 18.99 6.58 4.52
C ALA A 97 20.48 6.46 4.20
N GLU A 98 21.05 7.47 3.56
CA GLU A 98 22.50 7.58 3.39
C GLU A 98 23.10 8.17 4.67
N ILE A 99 23.78 7.32 5.45
CA ILE A 99 24.45 7.73 6.69
C ILE A 99 25.96 7.65 6.45
N LEU A 100 26.61 8.81 6.34
CA LEU A 100 28.07 8.91 6.18
C LEU A 100 28.79 8.16 7.32
N GLY A 101 29.64 7.19 6.97
CA GLY A 101 30.45 6.44 7.94
C GLY A 101 29.75 5.25 8.60
N ILE A 102 28.49 4.95 8.24
CA ILE A 102 27.75 3.81 8.81
C ILE A 102 28.40 2.46 8.47
N ASP A 103 29.12 2.37 7.34
CA ASP A 103 29.84 1.16 6.93
C ASP A 103 30.99 0.78 7.87
N ALA A 104 31.47 1.72 8.70
CA ALA A 104 32.48 1.45 9.73
C ALA A 104 31.89 0.75 10.95
N TRP A 105 30.56 0.68 11.06
CA TRP A 105 29.87 0.00 12.14
C TRP A 105 29.56 -1.44 11.75
N SER A 106 30.28 -2.39 12.36
CA SER A 106 30.23 -3.82 12.03
C SER A 106 29.27 -4.62 12.93
N GLY A 107 28.34 -3.96 13.62
CA GLY A 107 27.51 -4.58 14.65
C GLY A 107 26.39 -5.49 14.12
N ASN A 108 25.84 -6.32 14.99
CA ASN A 108 24.52 -6.95 14.85
C ASN A 108 23.47 -6.17 15.68
N ASP A 109 22.18 -6.52 15.61
CA ASP A 109 21.11 -5.81 16.34
C ASP A 109 21.30 -5.75 17.88
N LEU A 110 22.01 -6.73 18.46
CA LEU A 110 22.33 -6.74 19.88
C LEU A 110 23.39 -5.67 20.23
N ASP A 111 24.33 -5.45 19.32
CA ASP A 111 25.41 -4.47 19.48
C ASP A 111 24.85 -3.05 19.50
N ILE A 112 23.78 -2.74 18.77
CA ILE A 112 23.10 -1.43 18.84
C ILE A 112 22.65 -1.11 20.26
N PHE A 113 21.97 -2.06 20.91
CA PHE A 113 21.45 -1.83 22.25
C PHE A 113 22.58 -1.66 23.26
N MET A 114 23.61 -2.48 23.16
CA MET A 114 24.79 -2.39 24.02
C MET A 114 25.57 -1.08 23.80
N ASP A 115 25.65 -0.58 22.57
CA ASP A 115 26.28 0.71 22.26
C ASP A 115 25.46 1.89 22.77
N ILE A 116 24.13 1.87 22.59
CA ILE A 116 23.25 2.95 23.08
C ILE A 116 23.22 2.98 24.61
N THR A 117 23.20 1.83 25.28
CA THR A 117 23.23 1.76 26.75
C THR A 117 24.54 2.28 27.36
N GLN A 118 25.64 2.30 26.61
CA GLN A 118 26.90 2.90 27.07
C GLN A 118 26.87 4.44 27.08
N VAL A 119 26.06 5.05 26.23
CA VAL A 119 26.01 6.51 26.04
C VAL A 119 24.76 7.16 26.62
N ALA A 120 23.68 6.40 26.77
CA ALA A 120 22.41 6.88 27.29
C ALA A 120 22.30 6.63 28.79
N LYS A 121 21.78 7.63 29.52
CA LYS A 121 21.50 7.51 30.95
C LYS A 121 20.48 6.40 31.25
N GLU A 122 19.46 6.27 30.41
CA GLU A 122 18.43 5.22 30.46
C GLU A 122 17.95 4.91 29.03
N VAL A 123 17.63 3.64 28.77
CA VAL A 123 17.14 3.16 27.46
C VAL A 123 15.88 2.33 27.68
N HIS A 124 14.77 2.74 27.05
CA HIS A 124 13.52 1.98 27.06
C HIS A 124 13.25 1.40 25.68
N ILE A 125 13.19 0.08 25.57
CA ILE A 125 12.79 -0.62 24.34
C ILE A 125 11.35 -1.09 24.46
N ALA A 126 10.53 -0.75 23.47
CA ALA A 126 9.23 -1.37 23.25
C ALA A 126 9.29 -2.23 21.98
N SER A 127 9.32 -3.55 22.14
CA SER A 127 9.23 -4.51 21.02
C SER A 127 7.98 -5.38 21.16
N ARG A 128 7.28 -5.60 20.04
CA ARG A 128 6.26 -6.64 19.89
C ARG A 128 6.79 -7.72 18.95
N SER A 129 7.73 -8.55 19.42
CA SER A 129 8.10 -9.82 18.77
C SER A 129 8.85 -10.72 19.76
N ALA A 130 8.18 -11.82 20.15
CA ALA A 130 8.60 -13.10 20.74
C ALA A 130 9.70 -13.22 21.82
N LYS A 131 9.56 -14.30 22.60
CA LYS A 131 10.28 -14.66 23.84
C LYS A 131 11.82 -14.67 23.72
N VAL A 132 12.46 -14.12 24.75
CA VAL A 132 13.89 -14.27 25.06
C VAL A 132 14.27 -15.75 25.12
N GLY A 133 15.22 -16.21 24.30
CA GLY A 133 15.83 -17.52 24.49
C GLY A 133 16.52 -18.22 23.31
N VAL A 134 16.33 -17.81 22.05
CA VAL A 134 17.04 -18.44 20.92
C VAL A 134 17.29 -17.40 19.82
N LEU A 135 18.48 -16.77 19.83
CA LEU A 135 18.96 -15.96 18.71
C LEU A 135 20.22 -16.63 18.16
N GLY A 136 19.99 -17.58 17.24
CA GLY A 136 20.99 -17.95 16.26
C GLY A 136 21.18 -16.80 15.28
N ASN A 137 22.39 -16.71 14.74
CA ASN A 137 22.87 -15.70 13.79
C ASN A 137 21.81 -15.34 12.72
N MET A 138 21.19 -14.17 12.89
CA MET A 138 20.35 -13.54 11.87
C MET A 138 21.18 -12.42 11.26
N SER A 139 21.41 -12.48 9.95
CA SER A 139 22.10 -11.46 9.18
C SER A 139 21.49 -10.08 9.47
N SER A 140 22.35 -9.16 9.85
CA SER A 140 22.05 -7.85 10.41
C SER A 140 21.20 -6.98 9.48
N TYR A 141 20.11 -6.44 10.05
CA TYR A 141 19.34 -5.28 9.57
C TYR A 141 18.22 -5.48 8.52
N ASP A 142 17.15 -6.19 8.89
CA ASP A 142 15.83 -6.15 8.22
C ASP A 142 14.85 -5.14 8.87
N ASN A 143 15.28 -4.48 9.95
CA ASN A 143 14.46 -3.71 10.90
C ASN A 143 14.71 -2.20 10.87
N LEU A 144 15.60 -1.69 10.02
CA LEU A 144 15.67 -0.27 9.74
C LEU A 144 14.46 0.12 8.86
N LYS A 145 13.36 0.53 9.50
CA LYS A 145 12.15 1.04 8.81
C LYS A 145 12.36 2.47 8.32
N LEU A 146 13.14 2.51 7.29
CA LEU A 146 13.15 3.45 6.19
C LEU A 146 11.72 3.68 5.65
N HIS A 147 11.35 4.93 5.41
CA HIS A 147 10.00 5.28 4.95
C HIS A 147 9.60 4.46 3.70
N PRO A 148 8.33 4.04 3.57
CA PRO A 148 7.88 3.32 2.39
C PRO A 148 8.06 4.20 1.15
N MET A 149 8.61 3.62 0.07
CA MET A 149 8.80 4.30 -1.21
C MET A 149 7.73 3.82 -2.21
N TYR A 150 7.08 4.75 -2.90
CA TYR A 150 6.28 4.39 -4.08
C TYR A 150 7.14 3.76 -5.15
N HIS A 151 6.72 2.59 -5.63
CA HIS A 151 7.45 1.85 -6.65
C HIS A 151 6.47 1.00 -7.45
N PHE A 152 6.24 1.38 -8.70
CA PHE A 152 5.37 0.68 -9.64
C PHE A 152 6.18 0.23 -10.87
N PRO A 153 7.06 -0.79 -10.73
CA PRO A 153 7.99 -1.19 -11.79
C PRO A 153 7.28 -1.80 -12.99
N PHE A 154 6.02 -2.21 -12.80
CA PHE A 154 5.15 -2.71 -13.85
C PHE A 154 4.49 -1.57 -14.64
N LEU A 155 4.39 -0.35 -14.10
CA LEU A 155 3.56 0.70 -14.67
C LEU A 155 4.38 1.59 -15.61
N ASP A 156 4.07 1.49 -16.90
CA ASP A 156 4.63 2.32 -17.96
C ASP A 156 3.61 3.39 -18.37
N THR A 157 3.89 4.63 -18.03
CA THR A 157 3.03 5.78 -18.35
C THR A 157 3.62 6.68 -19.44
N ASN A 158 4.70 6.27 -20.13
CA ASN A 158 5.47 7.13 -21.02
C ASN A 158 5.85 8.48 -20.34
N ASP A 159 6.35 8.39 -19.10
CA ASP A 159 6.77 9.54 -18.27
C ASP A 159 5.67 10.57 -17.93
N ILE A 160 4.39 10.26 -18.19
CA ILE A 160 3.27 11.12 -17.78
C ILE A 160 3.16 11.19 -16.26
N ILE A 161 3.47 10.10 -15.56
CA ILE A 161 3.48 10.03 -14.10
C ILE A 161 4.90 9.73 -13.63
N THR A 162 5.40 10.59 -12.75
CA THR A 162 6.71 10.45 -12.11
C THR A 162 6.57 10.01 -10.66
N MET A 163 7.62 9.35 -10.17
CA MET A 163 7.76 8.91 -8.78
C MET A 163 9.03 9.54 -8.21
N GLU A 164 8.91 10.79 -7.77
CA GLU A 164 10.04 11.59 -7.27
C GLU A 164 9.84 11.88 -5.77
N ASP A 165 10.88 11.69 -4.97
CA ASP A 165 10.88 11.99 -3.52
C ASP A 165 9.66 11.49 -2.72
N ASN A 166 9.18 10.29 -3.07
CA ASN A 166 7.99 9.68 -2.45
C ASN A 166 6.69 10.47 -2.72
N CYS A 167 6.63 11.14 -3.87
CA CYS A 167 5.42 11.69 -4.46
C CYS A 167 5.15 10.96 -5.77
N VAL A 168 3.89 10.57 -5.98
CA VAL A 168 3.40 10.09 -7.27
C VAL A 168 2.65 11.24 -7.90
N GLY A 169 3.07 11.72 -9.06
CA GLY A 169 2.52 12.94 -9.62
C GLY A 169 2.72 13.08 -11.13
N PRO A 170 1.97 13.99 -11.77
CA PRO A 170 0.90 14.80 -11.19
C PRO A 170 -0.37 13.97 -10.94
N LEU A 171 -0.99 14.12 -9.76
CA LEU A 171 -2.24 13.41 -9.40
C LEU A 171 -3.25 14.34 -8.73
N TYR A 172 -4.36 14.61 -9.41
CA TYR A 172 -5.50 15.31 -8.84
C TYR A 172 -6.06 14.52 -7.66
N LYS A 173 -6.09 15.18 -6.49
CA LYS A 173 -6.53 14.60 -5.21
C LYS A 173 -5.91 13.22 -4.93
N HIS A 174 -4.63 13.02 -5.29
CA HIS A 174 -3.89 11.77 -5.11
C HIS A 174 -4.55 10.53 -5.75
N THR A 175 -5.40 10.74 -6.76
CA THR A 175 -6.26 9.68 -7.33
C THR A 175 -6.16 9.64 -8.87
N PHE A 176 -6.29 10.79 -9.53
CA PHE A 176 -6.39 10.85 -10.98
C PHE A 176 -5.20 11.58 -11.62
N PRO A 177 -4.43 10.93 -12.51
CA PRO A 177 -3.53 11.64 -13.42
C PRO A 177 -4.34 12.49 -14.42
N PRO A 178 -4.20 13.82 -14.47
CA PRO A 178 -5.06 14.67 -15.29
C PRO A 178 -5.06 14.28 -16.78
N ALA A 179 -3.90 13.99 -17.35
CA ALA A 179 -3.74 13.56 -18.75
C ALA A 179 -4.24 12.12 -19.05
N LEU A 180 -4.48 11.30 -18.02
CA LEU A 180 -4.89 9.88 -18.16
C LEU A 180 -6.19 9.56 -17.41
N VAL A 181 -6.95 10.59 -17.03
CA VAL A 181 -8.11 10.51 -16.13
C VAL A 181 -9.20 9.53 -16.58
N ALA A 182 -9.33 9.32 -17.89
CA ALA A 182 -10.29 8.39 -18.46
C ALA A 182 -9.89 6.90 -18.30
N TRP A 183 -8.61 6.62 -18.03
CA TRP A 183 -8.06 5.27 -18.19
C TRP A 183 -7.21 4.80 -17.00
N LEU A 184 -6.72 5.69 -16.14
CA LEU A 184 -5.85 5.35 -15.02
C LEU A 184 -6.30 6.07 -13.76
N SER A 185 -6.30 5.35 -12.63
CA SER A 185 -6.52 5.92 -11.30
C SER A 185 -5.79 5.12 -10.23
N PHE A 186 -5.61 5.72 -9.05
CA PHE A 186 -4.89 5.12 -7.93
C PHE A 186 -5.75 5.08 -6.68
N ILE A 187 -5.66 3.99 -5.92
CA ILE A 187 -6.26 3.88 -4.59
C ILE A 187 -5.16 3.62 -3.58
N GLY A 188 -5.22 4.34 -2.46
CA GLY A 188 -4.37 4.09 -1.30
C GLY A 188 -2.94 4.55 -1.44
N LEU A 189 -2.72 5.70 -2.09
CA LEU A 189 -1.44 6.40 -2.01
C LEU A 189 -1.26 7.11 -0.66
N PRO A 190 -2.18 7.96 -0.17
CA PRO A 190 -1.93 8.77 1.03
C PRO A 190 -1.50 7.94 2.27
N LEU A 191 -0.34 8.28 2.82
CA LEU A 191 0.37 7.51 3.86
C LEU A 191 -0.18 7.68 5.29
N MET A 192 -1.11 8.61 5.53
CA MET A 192 -1.53 9.01 6.89
C MET A 192 -3.03 8.81 7.14
N GLY A 193 -3.35 7.92 8.08
CA GLY A 193 -4.63 7.89 8.83
C GLY A 193 -5.88 7.38 8.10
N ILE A 194 -6.59 6.42 8.74
CA ILE A 194 -7.90 5.86 8.34
C ILE A 194 -7.96 5.27 6.91
N GLY A 195 -7.07 4.30 6.64
CA GLY A 195 -6.95 3.67 5.32
C GLY A 195 -8.28 3.17 4.74
N PHE A 196 -9.09 2.42 5.50
CA PHE A 196 -10.32 1.82 4.96
C PHE A 196 -11.35 2.85 4.49
N ILE A 197 -11.58 3.92 5.27
CA ILE A 197 -12.52 4.98 4.88
C ILE A 197 -12.01 5.71 3.62
N LEU A 198 -10.72 6.04 3.58
CA LEU A 198 -10.13 6.68 2.40
C LEU A 198 -10.24 5.78 1.16
N TYR A 199 -9.90 4.49 1.27
CA TYR A 199 -9.99 3.55 0.15
C TYR A 199 -11.43 3.39 -0.32
N GLU A 200 -12.39 3.38 0.59
CA GLU A 200 -13.81 3.33 0.27
C GLU A 200 -14.26 4.58 -0.50
N PHE A 201 -13.87 5.78 -0.05
CA PHE A 201 -14.17 7.03 -0.75
C PHE A 201 -13.52 7.09 -2.14
N GLN A 202 -12.23 6.76 -2.26
CA GLN A 202 -11.55 6.72 -3.56
C GLN A 202 -12.22 5.71 -4.50
N SER A 203 -12.55 4.51 -4.01
CA SER A 203 -13.23 3.47 -4.79
C SER A 203 -14.61 3.93 -5.28
N LYS A 204 -15.43 4.52 -4.39
CA LYS A 204 -16.75 5.06 -4.75
C LYS A 204 -16.65 6.19 -5.76
N TRP A 205 -15.66 7.07 -5.60
CA TRP A 205 -15.45 8.19 -6.51
C TRP A 205 -15.03 7.71 -7.90
N ILE A 206 -14.02 6.83 -7.99
CA ILE A 206 -13.59 6.20 -9.25
C ILE A 206 -14.77 5.49 -9.91
N ALA A 207 -15.52 4.66 -9.17
CA ALA A 207 -16.70 3.98 -9.71
C ALA A 207 -17.76 4.96 -10.22
N GLY A 208 -17.97 6.08 -9.53
CA GLY A 208 -18.90 7.14 -9.95
C GLY A 208 -18.46 7.84 -11.24
N VAL A 209 -17.17 8.10 -11.40
CA VAL A 209 -16.57 8.66 -12.62
C VAL A 209 -16.68 7.68 -13.78
N LEU A 210 -16.26 6.42 -13.58
CA LEU A 210 -16.31 5.38 -14.62
C LEU A 210 -17.73 5.07 -15.06
N SER A 211 -18.71 5.19 -14.16
CA SER A 211 -20.13 5.04 -14.50
C SER A 211 -20.77 6.32 -15.05
N SER A 212 -20.00 7.38 -15.32
CA SER A 212 -20.49 8.70 -15.76
C SER A 212 -21.53 9.36 -14.84
N ARG A 213 -21.56 8.99 -13.55
CA ARG A 213 -22.45 9.60 -12.53
C ARG A 213 -21.83 10.83 -11.89
N ILE A 214 -20.50 10.91 -11.91
CA ILE A 214 -19.71 12.01 -11.36
C ILE A 214 -18.87 12.56 -12.50
N GLY A 215 -19.03 13.84 -12.81
CA GLY A 215 -18.12 14.55 -13.71
C GLY A 215 -16.81 14.91 -13.01
N LEU A 216 -15.72 14.98 -13.76
CA LEU A 216 -14.47 15.54 -13.29
C LEU A 216 -14.27 16.94 -13.87
N PRO A 217 -13.51 17.82 -13.20
CA PRO A 217 -13.06 19.08 -13.77
C PRO A 217 -12.26 18.86 -15.06
N SER A 218 -12.03 19.93 -15.82
CA SER A 218 -11.15 19.86 -16.98
C SER A 218 -9.72 19.47 -16.57
N GLU A 219 -8.93 18.99 -17.52
CA GLU A 219 -7.50 18.69 -17.30
C GLU A 219 -6.76 19.91 -16.72
N GLU A 220 -7.02 21.11 -17.26
CA GLU A 220 -6.44 22.36 -16.79
C GLU A 220 -6.84 22.69 -15.34
N GLU A 221 -8.11 22.47 -14.97
CA GLU A 221 -8.59 22.68 -13.61
C GLU A 221 -7.95 21.70 -12.62
N MET A 222 -7.81 20.43 -13.03
CA MET A 222 -7.14 19.42 -12.23
C MET A 222 -5.66 19.73 -12.06
N MET A 223 -4.97 20.17 -13.12
CA MET A 223 -3.56 20.56 -13.05
C MET A 223 -3.33 21.76 -12.12
N ARG A 224 -4.20 22.77 -12.17
CA ARG A 224 -4.12 23.91 -11.24
C ARG A 224 -4.25 23.50 -9.77
N ASP A 225 -5.04 22.48 -9.47
CA ASP A 225 -5.18 21.95 -8.10
C ASP A 225 -3.96 21.14 -7.66
N VAL A 226 -3.27 20.47 -8.60
CA VAL A 226 -2.03 19.73 -8.32
C VAL A 226 -0.86 20.67 -7.99
N GLU A 227 -0.83 21.83 -8.63
CA GLU A 227 0.24 22.83 -8.49
C GLU A 227 0.04 23.81 -7.31
N ALA A 228 -1.15 23.82 -6.70
CA ALA A 228 -1.54 24.73 -5.61
C ALA A 228 -1.06 24.27 -4.23
#